data_AF-A0A3D2VAG9-F1
#
_entry.id   AF-A0A3D2VAG9-F1
#
_cell.length_a   1.000
_cell.length_b   1.000
_cell.length_c   1.000
_cell.angle_alpha   90.00
_cell.angle_beta   90.00
_cell.angle_gamma   90.00
#
_symmetry.space_group_name_H-M   'P 1'
#
loop_
_entity.id
_entity.type
_entity.pdbx_description
1 polymer ?
#
loop_
_entity_poly.entity_id
_entity_poly.type
_entity_poly.pdbx_seq_one_letter_code
_entity_poly.pdbx_strand_id
1 'polypeptide(L)'
;LIPEFSDAATQQRFCELISATDETGGLQRRGDVRETAWLLGIQLSVRVVPDSIGGVASILAGMGGQLDVAAEEELKQACSVSPEQAPLVIASVGGNAGAGHWRSLANAAHAASQFVQANGVVVLLSDLNESVGTATRFLADLDDESAGRRVMESQQPDQIIAMELLRLRGICRIYFCCGGRQDELEEIGVGFAANISEIENLCTEYDKCVVLHGADRVIPVQA
;
A
#
# COMPACT_ATOMS: atom_id res chain seq x y z
N LEU A 1 6.97 -17.18 -7.65
CA LEU A 1 7.90 -17.92 -8.53
C LEU A 1 9.02 -16.99 -8.96
N ILE A 2 8.73 -16.05 -9.85
CA ILE A 2 9.52 -14.84 -10.02
C ILE A 2 8.77 -13.72 -9.27
N PRO A 3 9.44 -12.87 -8.48
CA PRO A 3 10.87 -12.88 -8.17
C PRO A 3 11.24 -13.80 -6.99
N GLU A 4 10.28 -14.18 -6.15
CA GLU A 4 10.52 -14.79 -4.82
C GLU A 4 11.50 -15.99 -4.79
N PHE A 5 11.46 -16.86 -5.79
CA PHE A 5 12.27 -18.08 -5.88
C PHE A 5 13.35 -17.98 -6.98
N SER A 6 13.64 -16.77 -7.46
CA SER A 6 14.70 -16.50 -8.44
C SER A 6 16.01 -16.09 -7.76
N ASP A 7 17.12 -16.11 -8.50
CA ASP A 7 18.38 -15.55 -8.01
C ASP A 7 18.29 -14.03 -7.78
N ALA A 8 19.20 -13.50 -6.96
CA ALA A 8 19.21 -12.08 -6.58
C ALA A 8 19.28 -11.14 -7.78
N ALA A 9 19.99 -11.53 -8.86
CA ALA A 9 20.09 -10.72 -10.07
C ALA A 9 18.74 -10.62 -10.81
N THR A 10 17.98 -11.72 -10.86
CA THR A 10 16.64 -11.78 -11.45
C THR A 10 15.62 -11.03 -10.60
N GLN A 11 15.72 -11.16 -9.27
CA GLN A 11 14.90 -10.39 -8.34
C GLN A 11 15.08 -8.88 -8.55
N GLN A 12 16.33 -8.43 -8.63
CA GLN A 12 16.65 -7.02 -8.83
C GLN A 12 16.13 -6.49 -10.17
N ARG A 13 16.35 -7.23 -11.27
CA ARG A 13 15.80 -6.87 -12.60
C ARG A 13 14.28 -6.80 -12.59
N PHE A 14 13.61 -7.74 -11.90
CA PHE A 14 12.16 -7.74 -11.79
C PHE A 14 11.65 -6.52 -11.02
N CYS A 15 12.31 -6.13 -9.94
CA CYS A 15 12.00 -4.91 -9.20
C CYS A 15 12.20 -3.64 -10.06
N GLU A 16 13.30 -3.54 -10.80
CA GLU A 16 13.57 -2.44 -11.74
C GLU A 16 12.47 -2.34 -12.82
N LEU A 17 12.01 -3.49 -13.33
CA LEU A 17 10.89 -3.58 -14.28
C LEU A 17 9.54 -3.16 -13.67
N ILE A 18 9.30 -3.39 -12.37
CA ILE A 18 8.08 -2.92 -11.69
C ILE A 18 8.06 -1.39 -11.62
N SER A 19 9.20 -0.78 -11.34
CA SER A 19 9.35 0.68 -11.22
C SER A 19 9.25 1.41 -12.57
N ALA A 20 9.55 0.75 -13.68
CA ALA A 20 9.35 1.26 -15.04
C ALA A 20 7.89 0.98 -15.49
N THR A 21 6.95 1.83 -15.09
CA THR A 21 5.52 1.67 -15.40
C THR A 21 5.20 1.88 -16.88
N ASP A 22 4.74 0.82 -17.54
CA ASP A 22 3.96 0.84 -18.78
C ASP A 22 2.90 -0.29 -18.70
N GLU A 23 1.65 -0.05 -19.14
CA GLU A 23 0.55 -1.02 -19.02
C GLU A 23 0.83 -2.32 -19.78
N THR A 24 1.52 -2.21 -20.92
CA THR A 24 2.05 -3.31 -21.73
C THR A 24 3.05 -4.18 -20.96
N GLY A 25 3.85 -3.59 -20.07
CA GLY A 25 4.77 -4.32 -19.21
C GLY A 25 4.06 -5.21 -18.19
N GLY A 26 2.84 -4.85 -17.75
CA GLY A 26 2.02 -5.66 -16.86
C GLY A 26 1.61 -7.00 -17.46
N LEU A 27 1.19 -6.99 -18.72
CA LEU A 27 0.78 -8.19 -19.46
C LEU A 27 1.97 -9.10 -19.78
N GLN A 28 3.11 -8.50 -20.19
CA GLN A 28 4.36 -9.24 -20.43
C GLN A 28 4.80 -9.99 -19.15
N ARG A 29 4.78 -9.31 -17.99
CA ARG A 29 5.13 -9.90 -16.68
C ARG A 29 4.24 -11.08 -16.29
N ARG A 30 2.92 -10.98 -16.52
CA ARG A 30 1.97 -12.10 -16.26
C ARG A 30 2.27 -13.29 -17.18
N GLY A 31 2.68 -13.03 -18.42
CA GLY A 31 3.16 -14.03 -19.37
C GLY A 31 4.40 -14.76 -18.86
N ASP A 32 5.43 -14.02 -18.47
CA ASP A 32 6.72 -14.56 -18.01
C ASP A 32 6.56 -15.45 -16.77
N VAL A 33 5.70 -15.06 -15.82
CA VAL A 33 5.43 -15.86 -14.61
C VAL A 33 4.73 -17.18 -14.96
N ARG A 34 3.79 -17.15 -15.91
CA ARG A 34 3.06 -18.34 -16.36
C ARG A 34 3.95 -19.30 -17.13
N GLU A 35 4.76 -18.78 -18.05
CA GLU A 35 5.75 -19.56 -18.79
C GLU A 35 6.76 -20.22 -17.85
N THR A 36 7.26 -19.46 -16.87
CA THR A 36 8.18 -19.99 -15.85
C THR A 36 7.52 -21.10 -15.03
N ALA A 37 6.27 -20.93 -14.60
CA ALA A 37 5.54 -21.99 -13.87
C ALA A 37 5.42 -23.28 -14.69
N TRP A 38 5.17 -23.14 -15.99
CA TRP A 38 5.08 -24.28 -16.91
C TRP A 38 6.44 -24.96 -17.12
N LEU A 39 7.51 -24.19 -17.36
CA LEU A 39 8.87 -24.70 -17.52
C LEU A 39 9.39 -25.42 -16.27
N LEU A 40 8.98 -24.98 -15.08
CA LEU A 40 9.30 -25.62 -13.80
C LEU A 40 8.46 -26.87 -13.51
N GLY A 41 7.51 -27.23 -14.39
CA GLY A 41 6.69 -28.42 -14.25
C GLY A 41 5.72 -28.36 -13.06
N ILE A 42 5.27 -27.17 -12.66
CA ILE A 42 4.35 -26.99 -11.52
C ILE A 42 2.99 -27.61 -11.86
N GLN A 43 2.62 -28.65 -11.10
CA GLN A 43 1.39 -29.43 -11.31
C GLN A 43 0.21 -28.97 -10.47
N LEU A 44 0.44 -28.11 -9.47
CA LEU A 44 -0.61 -27.60 -8.61
C LEU A 44 -0.18 -26.26 -8.03
N SER A 45 -1.11 -25.31 -8.06
CA SER A 45 -1.00 -24.04 -7.35
C SER A 45 -2.19 -23.91 -6.39
N VAL A 46 -1.92 -23.38 -5.21
CA VAL A 46 -2.95 -23.01 -4.24
C VAL A 46 -2.89 -21.50 -4.05
N ARG A 47 -4.04 -20.84 -4.17
CA ARG A 47 -4.22 -19.41 -3.90
C ARG A 47 -5.09 -19.28 -2.66
N VAL A 48 -4.58 -18.54 -1.68
CA VAL A 48 -5.36 -18.12 -0.51
C VAL A 48 -5.76 -16.69 -0.76
N VAL A 49 -7.06 -16.44 -0.88
CA VAL A 49 -7.63 -15.11 -1.05
C VAL A 49 -7.95 -14.56 0.34
N PRO A 50 -7.33 -13.44 0.75
CA PRO A 50 -7.65 -12.82 2.03
C PRO A 50 -9.05 -12.21 2.01
N ASP A 51 -9.70 -12.15 3.17
CA ASP A 51 -10.83 -11.25 3.36
C ASP A 51 -10.36 -9.83 3.73
N SER A 52 -11.31 -8.91 3.87
CA SER A 52 -11.05 -7.50 4.19
C SER A 52 -10.51 -7.26 5.61
N ILE A 53 -10.61 -8.24 6.53
CA ILE A 53 -10.16 -8.13 7.92
C ILE A 53 -8.91 -8.98 8.23
N GLY A 54 -8.37 -9.64 7.20
CA GLY A 54 -7.16 -10.46 7.28
C GLY A 54 -7.37 -11.93 7.62
N GLY A 55 -8.61 -12.41 7.58
CA GLY A 55 -8.94 -13.82 7.47
C GLY A 55 -8.84 -14.35 6.03
N VAL A 56 -9.46 -15.50 5.79
CA VAL A 56 -9.45 -16.19 4.48
C VAL A 56 -10.85 -16.14 3.90
N ALA A 57 -11.00 -15.43 2.77
CA ALA A 57 -12.24 -15.39 2.01
C ALA A 57 -12.46 -16.68 1.22
N SER A 58 -11.42 -17.14 0.51
CA SER A 58 -11.49 -18.38 -0.28
C SER A 58 -10.11 -19.02 -0.46
N ILE A 59 -10.12 -20.34 -0.69
CA ILE A 59 -8.93 -21.11 -1.04
C ILE A 59 -9.21 -21.77 -2.38
N LEU A 60 -8.43 -21.43 -3.38
CA LEU A 60 -8.56 -21.95 -4.73
C LEU A 60 -7.36 -22.84 -5.03
N ALA A 61 -7.61 -24.02 -5.60
CA ALA A 61 -6.56 -24.95 -5.99
C ALA A 61 -6.77 -25.37 -7.44
N GLY A 62 -5.71 -25.34 -8.24
CA GLY A 62 -5.79 -25.66 -9.66
C GLY A 62 -4.49 -25.45 -10.40
N MET A 63 -4.58 -25.39 -11.73
CA MET A 63 -3.43 -25.22 -12.63
C MET A 63 -3.68 -24.10 -13.63
N GLY A 64 -2.60 -23.44 -14.02
CA GLY A 64 -2.59 -22.47 -15.11
C GLY A 64 -3.25 -21.13 -14.78
N GLY A 65 -3.27 -20.24 -15.77
CA GLY A 65 -3.67 -18.84 -15.58
C GLY A 65 -5.14 -18.60 -15.23
N GLN A 66 -6.03 -19.58 -15.39
CA GLN A 66 -7.43 -19.44 -14.98
C GLN A 66 -7.59 -19.34 -13.46
N LEU A 67 -6.71 -20.01 -12.70
CA LEU A 67 -6.68 -19.90 -11.25
C LEU A 67 -6.35 -18.47 -10.79
N ASP A 68 -5.46 -17.78 -11.51
CA ASP A 68 -5.04 -16.42 -11.18
C ASP A 68 -6.16 -15.41 -11.46
N VAL A 69 -6.89 -15.58 -12.57
CA VAL A 69 -8.06 -14.76 -12.88
C VAL A 69 -9.16 -14.97 -11.83
N ALA A 70 -9.47 -16.22 -11.49
CA ALA A 70 -10.47 -16.54 -10.47
C ALA A 70 -10.08 -15.96 -9.09
N ALA A 71 -8.81 -16.07 -8.70
CA ALA A 71 -8.33 -15.49 -7.45
C ALA A 71 -8.40 -13.96 -7.44
N GLU A 72 -8.14 -13.31 -8.58
CA GLU A 72 -8.24 -11.85 -8.72
C GLU A 72 -9.71 -11.39 -8.65
N GLU A 73 -10.64 -12.14 -9.23
CA GLU A 73 -12.08 -11.87 -9.16
C GLU A 73 -12.61 -12.04 -7.73
N GLU A 74 -12.26 -13.13 -7.06
CA GLU A 74 -12.60 -13.39 -5.66
C GLU A 74 -12.03 -12.31 -4.73
N LEU A 75 -10.78 -11.88 -4.95
CA LEU A 75 -10.17 -10.79 -4.19
C LEU A 75 -10.93 -9.47 -4.35
N LYS A 76 -11.31 -9.12 -5.59
CA LYS A 76 -12.12 -7.92 -5.86
C LYS A 76 -13.45 -8.02 -5.13
N GLN A 77 -14.15 -9.15 -5.22
CA GLN A 77 -15.42 -9.33 -4.53
C GLN A 77 -15.29 -9.25 -3.01
N ALA A 78 -14.24 -9.83 -2.42
CA ALA A 78 -14.04 -9.86 -0.98
C ALA A 78 -13.58 -8.52 -0.38
N CYS A 79 -12.83 -7.71 -1.16
CA CYS A 79 -12.18 -6.49 -0.65
C CYS A 79 -12.69 -5.19 -1.29
N SER A 80 -13.66 -5.25 -2.21
CA SER A 80 -14.25 -4.05 -2.80
C SER A 80 -15.14 -3.32 -1.81
N VAL A 81 -14.84 -2.03 -1.59
CA VAL A 81 -15.61 -1.17 -0.70
C VAL A 81 -15.95 0.12 -1.42
N SER A 82 -17.23 0.51 -1.39
CA SER A 82 -17.66 1.81 -1.90
C SER A 82 -17.18 2.91 -0.96
N PRO A 83 -16.47 3.94 -1.45
CA PRO A 83 -15.99 5.02 -0.60
C PRO A 83 -17.16 5.87 -0.12
N GLU A 84 -17.32 5.94 1.19
CA GLU A 84 -18.17 6.94 1.83
C GLU A 84 -17.27 7.98 2.48
N GLN A 85 -17.24 9.20 1.92
CA GLN A 85 -16.30 10.20 2.40
C GLN A 85 -16.61 10.68 3.84
N ALA A 86 -15.55 10.83 4.64
CA ALA A 86 -15.60 11.31 6.02
C ALA A 86 -14.49 12.33 6.31
N PRO A 87 -14.69 13.24 7.27
CA PRO A 87 -13.68 14.21 7.66
C PRO A 87 -12.50 13.58 8.43
N LEU A 88 -12.70 12.39 9.04
CA LEU A 88 -11.65 11.59 9.66
C LEU A 88 -11.64 10.17 9.09
N VAL A 89 -10.49 9.70 8.64
CA VAL A 89 -10.25 8.31 8.23
C VAL A 89 -9.12 7.71 9.06
N ILE A 90 -9.35 6.55 9.66
CA ILE A 90 -8.34 5.77 10.36
C ILE A 90 -8.06 4.53 9.53
N ALA A 91 -6.84 4.38 9.04
CA ALA A 91 -6.44 3.30 8.16
C ALA A 91 -5.33 2.47 8.81
N SER A 92 -5.65 1.23 9.17
CA SER A 92 -4.67 0.28 9.71
C SER A 92 -4.01 -0.51 8.59
N VAL A 93 -2.70 -0.71 8.70
CA VAL A 93 -1.93 -1.57 7.80
C VAL A 93 -1.80 -2.94 8.44
N GLY A 94 -2.26 -3.99 7.77
CA GLY A 94 -2.20 -5.35 8.29
C GLY A 94 -0.97 -6.11 7.79
N GLY A 95 -0.01 -6.42 8.67
CA GLY A 95 1.06 -7.37 8.35
C GLY A 95 2.39 -7.09 9.04
N ASN A 96 3.11 -8.16 9.37
CA ASN A 96 4.40 -8.14 10.06
C ASN A 96 5.52 -7.48 9.22
N ALA A 97 6.51 -6.92 9.90
CA ALA A 97 7.80 -6.35 9.48
C ALA A 97 8.69 -7.17 8.46
N GLY A 98 8.17 -7.80 7.38
CA GLY A 98 8.96 -8.31 6.20
C GLY A 98 8.86 -7.56 4.84
N ALA A 99 9.78 -7.82 3.90
CA ALA A 99 9.93 -7.15 2.60
C ALA A 99 8.60 -6.82 1.88
N GLY A 100 8.14 -5.56 1.97
CA GLY A 100 6.88 -5.12 1.34
C GLY A 100 6.11 -4.01 2.07
N HIS A 101 6.52 -3.56 3.27
CA HIS A 101 5.74 -2.60 4.06
C HIS A 101 5.51 -1.27 3.39
N TRP A 102 6.52 -0.72 2.72
CA TRP A 102 6.35 0.57 2.05
C TRP A 102 5.23 0.51 1.01
N ARG A 103 5.06 -0.65 0.38
CA ARG A 103 3.97 -0.88 -0.56
C ARG A 103 2.63 -1.11 0.15
N SER A 104 2.59 -1.85 1.25
CA SER A 104 1.38 -1.98 2.06
C SER A 104 0.92 -0.62 2.60
N LEU A 105 1.85 0.18 3.10
CA LEU A 105 1.58 1.52 3.60
C LEU A 105 1.12 2.46 2.48
N ALA A 106 1.74 2.39 1.30
CA ALA A 106 1.30 3.15 0.14
C ALA A 106 -0.11 2.75 -0.31
N ASN A 107 -0.42 1.44 -0.33
CA ASN A 107 -1.77 0.96 -0.64
C ASN A 107 -2.79 1.46 0.39
N ALA A 108 -2.45 1.45 1.68
CA ALA A 108 -3.32 1.94 2.73
C ALA A 108 -3.55 3.46 2.64
N ALA A 109 -2.48 4.23 2.38
CA ALA A 109 -2.56 5.66 2.11
C ALA A 109 -3.45 5.96 0.89
N HIS A 110 -3.28 5.17 -0.18
CA HIS A 110 -4.08 5.27 -1.38
C HIS A 110 -5.55 4.97 -1.12
N ALA A 111 -5.86 3.88 -0.42
CA ALA A 111 -7.21 3.56 -0.02
C ALA A 111 -7.81 4.70 0.80
N ALA A 112 -7.13 5.16 1.86
CA ALA A 112 -7.59 6.25 2.71
C ALA A 112 -7.89 7.55 1.93
N SER A 113 -7.10 7.86 0.89
CA SER A 113 -7.34 9.03 0.02
C SER A 113 -8.73 9.04 -0.64
N GLN A 114 -9.33 7.86 -0.85
CA GLN A 114 -10.64 7.73 -1.47
C GLN A 114 -11.78 7.91 -0.46
N PHE A 115 -11.53 7.70 0.83
CA PHE A 115 -12.51 7.80 1.91
C PHE A 115 -12.44 9.14 2.67
N VAL A 116 -11.39 9.94 2.48
CA VAL A 116 -11.25 11.23 3.18
C VAL A 116 -11.89 12.36 2.38
N GLN A 117 -12.53 13.29 3.08
CA GLN A 117 -12.98 14.56 2.51
C GLN A 117 -11.80 15.51 2.29
N ALA A 118 -11.97 16.49 1.39
CA ALA A 118 -10.99 17.58 1.24
C ALA A 118 -10.80 18.34 2.57
N ASN A 119 -9.55 18.63 2.93
CA ASN A 119 -9.12 19.19 4.20
C ASN A 119 -9.43 18.33 5.45
N GLY A 120 -9.78 17.05 5.27
CA GLY A 120 -9.96 16.11 6.37
C GLY A 120 -8.65 15.67 7.01
N VAL A 121 -8.73 14.59 7.78
CA VAL A 121 -7.60 13.97 8.47
C VAL A 121 -7.56 12.48 8.15
N VAL A 122 -6.36 12.00 7.81
CA VAL A 122 -6.05 10.58 7.69
C VAL A 122 -5.09 10.19 8.81
N VAL A 123 -5.41 9.15 9.55
CA VAL A 123 -4.53 8.52 10.54
C VAL A 123 -4.10 7.16 10.00
N LEU A 124 -2.82 6.97 9.75
CA LEU A 124 -2.24 5.69 9.34
C LEU A 124 -1.73 4.95 10.59
N LEU A 125 -2.27 3.75 10.85
CA LEU A 125 -1.84 2.88 11.94
C LEU A 125 -0.91 1.81 11.38
N SER A 126 0.33 1.76 11.86
CA SER A 126 1.31 0.76 11.43
C SER A 126 2.16 0.31 12.62
N ASP A 127 2.78 -0.86 12.53
CA ASP A 127 3.81 -1.32 13.45
C ASP A 127 5.24 -0.98 12.94
N LEU A 128 5.34 -0.16 11.89
CA LEU A 128 6.59 0.18 11.22
C LEU A 128 7.57 0.88 12.17
N ASN A 129 8.53 0.14 12.72
CA ASN A 129 9.57 0.70 13.59
C ASN A 129 10.87 1.03 12.85
N GLU A 130 10.79 1.22 11.53
CA GLU A 130 11.93 1.58 10.67
C GLU A 130 12.01 3.11 10.51
N SER A 131 13.21 3.62 10.21
CA SER A 131 13.38 5.02 9.86
C SER A 131 12.75 5.34 8.51
N VAL A 132 12.38 6.61 8.31
CA VAL A 132 11.86 7.06 7.00
C VAL A 132 12.89 6.75 5.91
N GLY A 133 12.41 6.18 4.81
CA GLY A 133 13.26 5.79 3.70
C GLY A 133 13.86 6.98 2.96
N THR A 134 14.85 6.69 2.11
CA THR A 134 15.64 7.72 1.42
C THR A 134 14.79 8.60 0.51
N ALA A 135 13.84 8.03 -0.25
CA ALA A 135 12.97 8.84 -1.10
C ALA A 135 12.00 9.69 -0.30
N THR A 136 11.49 9.15 0.81
CA THR A 136 10.56 9.84 1.71
C THR A 136 11.20 11.07 2.35
N ARG A 137 12.51 11.05 2.62
CA ARG A 137 13.24 12.23 3.13
C ARG A 137 13.22 13.44 2.20
N PHE A 138 13.05 13.25 0.89
CA PHE A 138 12.95 14.39 -0.04
C PHE A 138 11.73 15.27 0.25
N LEU A 139 10.72 14.78 0.98
CA LEU A 139 9.54 15.54 1.36
C LEU A 139 9.82 16.59 2.45
N ALA A 140 10.93 16.44 3.21
CA ALA A 140 11.28 17.37 4.28
C ALA A 140 11.94 18.66 3.75
N ASP A 141 12.83 18.50 2.77
CA ASP A 141 13.73 19.57 2.33
C ASP A 141 13.20 20.38 1.14
N LEU A 142 12.19 19.87 0.44
CA LEU A 142 11.73 20.39 -0.85
C LEU A 142 10.25 20.76 -0.81
N ASP A 143 9.86 21.71 -1.64
CA ASP A 143 8.45 21.91 -1.98
C ASP A 143 7.88 20.66 -2.68
N ASP A 144 6.56 20.49 -2.64
CA ASP A 144 5.91 19.26 -3.10
C ASP A 144 6.19 18.94 -4.60
N GLU A 145 6.36 19.96 -5.45
CA GLU A 145 6.66 19.76 -6.87
C GLU A 145 8.10 19.25 -7.07
N SER A 146 9.05 19.92 -6.41
CA SER A 146 10.46 19.51 -6.43
C SER A 146 10.69 18.14 -5.79
N ALA A 147 10.02 17.87 -4.67
CA ALA A 147 10.03 16.59 -3.98
C ALA A 147 9.51 15.47 -4.90
N GLY A 148 8.36 15.67 -5.54
CA GLY A 148 7.77 14.69 -6.45
C GLY A 148 8.70 14.29 -7.59
N ARG A 149 9.33 15.28 -8.23
CA ARG A 149 10.32 15.02 -9.29
C ARG A 149 11.53 14.23 -8.76
N ARG A 150 12.04 14.58 -7.58
CA ARG A 150 13.21 13.90 -7.00
C ARG A 150 12.90 12.47 -6.58
N VAL A 151 11.73 12.25 -5.99
CA VAL A 151 11.21 10.92 -5.67
C VAL A 151 11.11 10.07 -6.93
N MET A 152 10.55 10.61 -8.02
CA MET A 152 10.46 9.92 -9.32
C MET A 152 11.82 9.46 -9.86
N GLU A 153 12.86 10.28 -9.71
CA GLU A 153 14.22 9.98 -10.18
C GLU A 153 14.98 8.99 -9.28
N SER A 154 14.55 8.80 -8.03
CA SER A 154 15.34 8.16 -6.98
C SER A 154 15.49 6.63 -7.10
N GLN A 155 14.52 5.98 -7.74
CA GLN A 155 14.40 4.51 -7.87
C GLN A 155 14.57 3.76 -6.53
N GLN A 156 14.22 4.40 -5.41
CA GLN A 156 14.33 3.79 -4.09
C GLN A 156 13.12 2.90 -3.79
N PRO A 157 13.25 1.89 -2.91
CA PRO A 157 12.14 1.00 -2.54
C PRO A 157 10.93 1.73 -1.93
N ASP A 158 11.16 2.84 -1.23
CA ASP A 158 10.13 3.66 -0.57
C ASP A 158 9.55 4.77 -1.48
N GLN A 159 9.94 4.80 -2.75
CA GLN A 159 9.43 5.78 -3.72
C GLN A 159 7.90 5.79 -3.79
N ILE A 160 7.26 4.62 -3.72
CA ILE A 160 5.80 4.50 -3.85
C ILE A 160 5.05 5.16 -2.69
N ILE A 161 5.54 5.02 -1.45
CA ILE A 161 4.92 5.68 -0.30
C ILE A 161 5.18 7.18 -0.32
N ALA A 162 6.38 7.62 -0.71
CA ALA A 162 6.72 9.04 -0.80
C ALA A 162 5.79 9.78 -1.79
N MET A 163 5.49 9.17 -2.94
CA MET A 163 4.52 9.73 -3.90
C MET A 163 3.10 9.80 -3.34
N GLU A 164 2.65 8.76 -2.62
CA GLU A 164 1.29 8.75 -2.08
C GLU A 164 1.13 9.74 -0.91
N LEU A 165 2.18 9.94 -0.10
CA LEU A 165 2.20 10.96 0.95
C LEU A 165 2.13 12.37 0.35
N LEU A 166 2.90 12.68 -0.70
CA LEU A 166 2.81 13.96 -1.41
C LEU A 166 1.40 14.22 -1.92
N ARG A 167 0.78 13.20 -2.51
CA ARG A 167 -0.61 13.29 -2.98
C ARG A 167 -1.58 13.56 -1.83
N LEU A 168 -1.48 12.83 -0.73
CA LEU A 168 -2.34 13.00 0.43
C LEU A 168 -2.17 14.37 1.09
N ARG A 169 -0.95 14.91 1.18
CA ARG A 169 -0.67 16.25 1.72
C ARG A 169 -1.43 17.35 0.97
N GLY A 170 -1.63 17.19 -0.34
CA GLY A 170 -2.45 18.10 -1.14
C GLY A 170 -3.95 18.00 -0.89
N ILE A 171 -4.42 16.97 -0.18
CA ILE A 171 -5.85 16.68 0.05
C ILE A 171 -6.24 16.89 1.51
N CYS A 172 -5.41 16.41 2.45
CA CYS A 172 -5.76 16.28 3.87
C CYS A 172 -4.51 16.35 4.76
N ARG A 173 -4.72 16.46 6.07
CA ARG A 173 -3.65 16.28 7.07
C ARG A 173 -3.42 14.80 7.31
N ILE A 174 -2.17 14.41 7.49
CA ILE A 174 -1.76 13.02 7.70
C ILE A 174 -1.16 12.89 9.09
N TYR A 175 -1.60 11.89 9.84
CA TYR A 175 -0.98 11.47 11.09
C TYR A 175 -0.55 10.01 10.99
N PHE A 176 0.56 9.67 11.61
CA PHE A 176 0.97 8.29 11.86
C PHE A 176 0.80 7.97 13.34
N CYS A 177 0.23 6.83 13.64
CA CYS A 177 0.20 6.30 15.00
C CYS A 177 0.81 4.91 15.02
N CYS A 178 1.68 4.72 16.01
CA CYS A 178 2.53 3.55 16.19
C CYS A 178 3.57 3.43 15.06
N GLY A 179 4.84 3.25 15.45
CA GLY A 179 5.94 3.20 14.49
C GLY A 179 6.48 4.56 14.04
N GLY A 180 7.71 4.56 13.52
CA GLY A 180 8.46 5.74 13.09
C GLY A 180 9.08 6.55 14.25
N ARG A 181 10.05 7.39 13.90
CA ARG A 181 10.63 8.37 14.83
C ARG A 181 9.88 9.68 14.64
N GLN A 182 9.29 10.22 15.71
CA GLN A 182 8.49 11.45 15.68
C GLN A 182 9.18 12.57 14.87
N ASP A 183 10.44 12.85 15.17
CA ASP A 183 11.22 13.91 14.51
C ASP A 183 11.26 13.72 12.97
N GLU A 184 11.47 12.49 12.51
CA GLU A 184 11.57 12.17 11.08
C GLU A 184 10.22 12.31 10.35
N LEU A 185 9.10 12.03 11.04
CA LEU A 185 7.76 12.14 10.47
C LEU A 185 7.31 13.60 10.38
N GLU A 186 7.57 14.39 11.42
CA GLU A 186 7.22 15.80 11.43
C GLU A 186 8.00 16.59 10.36
N GLU A 187 9.28 16.25 10.15
CA GLU A 187 10.12 16.84 9.10
C GLU A 187 9.51 16.66 7.70
N ILE A 188 8.93 15.50 7.39
CA ILE A 188 8.32 15.21 6.08
C ILE A 188 6.87 15.74 5.95
N GLY A 189 6.39 16.53 6.92
CA GLY A 189 5.06 17.12 6.92
C GLY A 189 3.95 16.15 7.35
N VAL A 190 4.29 15.14 8.14
CA VAL A 190 3.35 14.14 8.67
C VAL A 190 3.30 14.25 10.19
N GLY A 191 2.12 14.39 10.76
CA GLY A 191 1.94 14.44 12.21
C GLY A 191 2.23 13.10 12.87
N PHE A 192 2.72 13.12 14.11
CA PHE A 192 2.89 11.93 14.92
C PHE A 192 1.83 11.88 16.02
N ALA A 193 1.14 10.75 16.14
CA ALA A 193 0.23 10.44 17.23
C ALA A 193 0.87 9.35 18.10
N ALA A 194 1.31 9.73 19.30
CA ALA A 194 2.16 8.89 20.14
C ALA A 194 1.42 7.68 20.73
N ASN A 195 0.09 7.77 20.86
CA ASN A 195 -0.72 6.75 21.50
C ASN A 195 -2.15 6.74 20.96
N ILE A 196 -2.87 5.67 21.28
CA ILE A 196 -4.27 5.48 20.88
C ILE A 196 -5.18 6.57 21.47
N SER A 197 -4.88 7.10 22.65
CA SER A 197 -5.70 8.13 23.30
C SER A 197 -5.72 9.46 22.52
N GLU A 198 -4.64 9.80 21.82
CA GLU A 198 -4.63 10.94 20.89
C GLU A 198 -5.56 10.69 19.69
N ILE A 199 -5.67 9.45 19.22
CA ILE A 199 -6.64 9.08 18.18
C ILE A 199 -8.06 9.13 18.71
N GLU A 200 -8.30 8.69 19.95
CA GLU A 200 -9.62 8.78 20.60
C GLU A 200 -10.08 10.24 20.75
N ASN A 201 -9.15 11.14 21.09
CA ASN A 201 -9.43 12.57 21.12
C ASN A 201 -9.79 13.11 19.73
N LEU A 202 -9.02 12.75 18.69
CA LEU A 202 -9.35 13.10 17.31
C LEU A 202 -10.75 12.59 16.93
N CYS A 203 -11.12 11.36 17.29
CA CYS A 203 -12.46 10.82 17.03
C CYS A 203 -13.58 11.65 17.68
N THR A 204 -13.29 12.37 18.77
CA THR A 204 -14.27 13.23 19.45
C THR A 204 -14.42 14.60 18.77
N GLU A 205 -13.41 15.04 18.01
CA GLU A 205 -13.43 16.33 17.29
C GLU A 205 -14.23 16.30 15.99
N TYR A 206 -14.47 15.11 15.41
CA TYR A 206 -15.12 14.95 14.11
C TYR A 206 -16.48 14.25 14.22
N ASP A 207 -17.49 14.77 13.52
CA ASP A 207 -18.86 14.22 13.53
C ASP A 207 -18.97 12.83 12.88
N LYS A 208 -17.98 12.44 12.06
CA LYS A 208 -17.98 11.17 11.33
C LYS A 208 -16.55 10.67 11.16
N CYS A 209 -16.37 9.38 11.44
CA CYS A 209 -15.12 8.67 11.28
C CYS A 209 -15.33 7.41 10.43
N VAL A 210 -14.43 7.16 9.47
CA VAL A 210 -14.35 5.89 8.74
C VAL A 210 -13.12 5.14 9.22
N VAL A 211 -13.29 3.86 9.57
CA VAL A 211 -12.18 3.00 9.98
C VAL A 211 -11.96 1.90 8.94
N LEU A 212 -10.80 1.93 8.29
CA LEU A 212 -10.34 0.92 7.35
C LEU A 212 -9.43 -0.08 8.07
N HIS A 213 -9.98 -1.27 8.33
CA HIS A 213 -9.20 -2.40 8.84
C HIS A 213 -8.45 -3.03 7.67
N GLY A 214 -7.13 -3.24 7.79
CA GLY A 214 -6.32 -3.80 6.69
C GLY A 214 -6.40 -2.98 5.40
N ALA A 215 -6.26 -1.66 5.53
CA ALA A 215 -6.41 -0.69 4.45
C ALA A 215 -5.49 -0.96 3.25
N ASP A 216 -4.37 -1.65 3.45
CA ASP A 216 -3.46 -2.11 2.40
C ASP A 216 -4.07 -3.09 1.39
N ARG A 217 -5.24 -3.66 1.74
CA ARG A 217 -5.97 -4.67 0.97
C ARG A 217 -7.32 -4.16 0.44
N VAL A 218 -7.77 -3.00 0.92
CA VAL A 218 -9.05 -2.41 0.51
C VAL A 218 -8.97 -1.99 -0.95
N ILE A 219 -9.97 -2.36 -1.74
CA ILE A 219 -10.10 -1.98 -3.14
C ILE A 219 -11.25 -0.97 -3.24
N PRO A 220 -10.97 0.34 -3.25
CA PRO A 220 -12.02 1.34 -3.41
C PRO A 220 -12.64 1.23 -4.80
N VAL A 221 -13.96 1.08 -4.87
CA VAL A 221 -14.73 1.04 -6.13
C VAL A 221 -15.65 2.24 -6.20
N GLN A 222 -15.51 3.07 -7.24
CA GLN A 222 -16.45 4.17 -7.47
C GLN A 222 -17.81 3.58 -7.84
N ALA A 223 -18.87 4.03 -7.15
CA ALA A 223 -20.25 3.65 -7.42
C ALA A 223 -20.78 4.25 -8.73
#